data_AF-A0A2W0B1F1-F1
#
_entry.id   AF-A0A2W0B1F1-F1
#
_cell.length_a   1.000
_cell.length_b   1.000
_cell.length_c   1.000
_cell.angle_alpha   90.00
_cell.angle_beta   90.00
_cell.angle_gamma   90.00
#
_symmetry.space_group_name_H-M   'P 1'
#
loop_
_entity.id
_entity.type
_entity.pdbx_description
1 polymer ?
#
loop_
_entity_poly.entity_id
_entity_poly.type
_entity_poly.pdbx_seq_one_letter_code
_entity_poly.pdbx_strand_id
1 'polypeptide(L)'
;MSTTNFQASIGALAVSLFARWSQENFFRYEREHYGLDRLVEYGTELIPETEVVNPQWRQLDSQIRSRAGQCYRLRAEFGALALSEGLSEPEVRSYEQRQGQLQEEIQQLEVEIDNLKQQRKQTAHHIPIQSLPQEERFTCLRTERKHFLDTIKMIAYRAETSLVSLLREHLARSHDAMRRRSDMFAVFKPSVRTGPTCERSFQ
;
A
#
# COMPACT_ATOMS: atom_id res chain seq x y z
N MET A 1 -1.32 -7.78 -23.75
CA MET A 1 -0.30 -6.94 -23.12
C MET A 1 -0.49 -5.53 -23.65
N SER A 2 -0.88 -4.58 -22.80
CA SER A 2 -1.10 -3.18 -23.20
C SER A 2 0.11 -2.35 -22.80
N THR A 3 0.66 -1.55 -23.72
CA THR A 3 1.71 -0.57 -23.44
C THR A 3 1.07 0.80 -23.18
N THR A 4 1.57 1.52 -22.18
CA THR A 4 1.22 2.94 -21.94
C THR A 4 2.16 3.90 -22.67
N ASN A 5 3.22 3.39 -23.28
CA ASN A 5 4.14 4.17 -24.10
C ASN A 5 3.74 4.04 -25.58
N PHE A 6 3.09 5.09 -26.10
CA PHE A 6 2.59 5.18 -27.47
C PHE A 6 3.59 5.84 -28.45
N GLN A 7 4.72 6.34 -27.94
CA GLN A 7 5.71 7.09 -28.73
C GLN A 7 6.93 6.25 -29.12
N ALA A 8 7.17 5.13 -28.44
CA ALA A 8 8.30 4.25 -28.73
C ALA A 8 8.10 3.45 -30.02
N SER A 9 9.21 3.19 -30.73
CA SER A 9 9.20 2.31 -31.91
C SER A 9 8.81 0.88 -31.53
N ILE A 10 8.23 0.14 -32.48
CA ILE A 10 7.81 -1.26 -32.27
C ILE A 10 8.99 -2.13 -31.79
N GLY A 11 10.20 -1.90 -32.32
CA GLY A 11 11.39 -2.63 -31.89
C GLY A 11 11.76 -2.36 -30.42
N ALA A 12 11.73 -1.10 -29.99
CA ALA A 12 11.98 -0.74 -28.59
C ALA A 12 10.91 -1.31 -27.66
N LEU A 13 9.63 -1.24 -28.07
CA LEU A 13 8.51 -1.84 -27.33
C LEU A 13 8.69 -3.35 -27.18
N ALA A 14 9.07 -4.07 -28.24
CA ALA A 14 9.31 -5.51 -28.18
C ALA A 14 10.39 -5.86 -27.16
N VAL A 15 11.53 -5.16 -27.16
CA VAL A 15 12.61 -5.37 -26.18
C VAL A 15 12.12 -5.11 -24.76
N SER A 16 11.38 -4.02 -24.52
CA SER A 16 10.82 -3.73 -23.20
C SER A 16 9.82 -4.78 -22.73
N LEU A 17 8.98 -5.31 -23.63
CA LEU A 17 8.03 -6.38 -23.30
C LEU A 17 8.75 -7.68 -22.94
N PHE A 18 9.79 -8.06 -23.68
CA PHE A 18 10.59 -9.24 -23.35
C PHE A 18 11.35 -9.08 -22.03
N ALA A 19 11.92 -7.90 -21.77
CA ALA A 19 12.58 -7.60 -20.51
C ALA A 19 11.60 -7.71 -19.33
N ARG A 20 10.39 -7.16 -19.47
CA ARG A 20 9.33 -7.27 -18.46
C ARG A 20 8.92 -8.72 -18.24
N TRP A 21 8.70 -9.48 -19.31
CA TRP A 21 8.33 -10.89 -19.22
C TRP A 21 9.42 -11.73 -18.51
N SER A 22 10.69 -11.44 -18.77
CA SER A 22 11.81 -12.07 -18.05
C SER A 22 11.80 -11.73 -16.56
N GLN A 23 11.54 -10.48 -16.18
CA GLN A 23 11.41 -10.06 -14.78
C GLN A 23 10.24 -10.75 -14.08
N GLU A 24 9.07 -10.83 -14.72
CA GLU A 24 7.89 -11.50 -14.16
C GLU A 24 8.16 -13.00 -13.93
N ASN A 25 8.88 -13.66 -14.85
CA ASN A 25 9.28 -15.05 -14.69
C ASN A 25 10.27 -15.25 -13.52
N PHE A 26 11.23 -14.33 -13.35
CA PHE A 26 12.14 -14.36 -12.21
C PHE A 26 11.38 -14.23 -10.88
N PHE A 27 10.51 -13.23 -10.74
CA PHE A 27 9.76 -13.04 -9.50
C PHE A 27 8.85 -14.23 -9.16
N ARG A 28 8.21 -14.83 -10.17
CA ARG A 28 7.42 -16.07 -9.97
C ARG A 28 8.31 -17.19 -9.44
N TYR A 29 9.45 -17.43 -10.09
CA TYR A 29 10.39 -18.48 -9.70
C TYR A 29 10.96 -18.28 -8.29
N GLU A 30 11.36 -17.06 -7.94
CA GLU A 30 11.87 -16.71 -6.62
C GLU A 30 10.83 -16.90 -5.52
N ARG A 31 9.57 -16.56 -5.78
CA ARG A 31 8.47 -16.79 -4.82
C ARG A 31 8.22 -18.28 -4.60
N GLU A 32 8.18 -19.07 -5.68
CA GLU A 32 7.89 -20.51 -5.63
C GLU A 32 9.03 -21.32 -4.99
N HIS A 33 10.29 -20.96 -5.23
CA HIS A 33 11.43 -21.81 -4.87
C HIS A 33 12.37 -21.23 -3.80
N TYR A 34 12.44 -19.90 -3.65
CA TYR A 34 13.43 -19.23 -2.80
C TYR A 34 12.82 -18.31 -1.73
N GLY A 35 11.49 -18.26 -1.65
CA GLY A 35 10.77 -17.52 -0.62
C GLY A 35 11.08 -16.03 -0.63
N LEU A 36 10.95 -15.36 -1.79
CA LEU A 36 11.16 -13.92 -1.95
C LEU A 36 10.48 -13.05 -0.87
N ASP A 37 9.27 -13.45 -0.47
CA ASP A 37 8.44 -12.74 0.51
C ASP A 37 8.82 -13.03 1.97
N ARG A 38 9.81 -13.91 2.22
CA ARG A 38 10.23 -14.27 3.58
C ARG A 38 11.17 -13.23 4.17
N LEU A 39 11.05 -13.06 5.49
CA LEU A 39 11.98 -12.24 6.27
C LEU A 39 13.32 -12.97 6.36
N VAL A 40 14.38 -12.29 5.91
CA VAL A 40 15.73 -12.86 5.84
C VAL A 40 16.62 -12.38 6.99
N GLU A 41 16.28 -11.23 7.57
CA GLU A 41 17.00 -10.60 8.66
C GLU A 41 16.03 -10.08 9.70
N TYR A 42 16.31 -10.40 10.96
CA TYR A 42 15.63 -9.81 12.11
C TYR A 42 16.41 -8.57 12.54
N GLY A 43 15.71 -7.46 12.67
CA GLY A 43 16.29 -6.21 13.14
C GLY A 43 15.65 -5.02 12.46
N THR A 44 15.78 -3.87 13.11
CA THR A 44 15.31 -2.60 12.59
C THR A 44 16.47 -1.62 12.43
N GLU A 45 16.28 -0.66 11.53
CA GLU A 45 17.19 0.44 11.25
C GLU A 45 16.42 1.76 11.21
N LEU A 46 17.13 2.86 11.43
CA LEU A 46 16.53 4.19 11.31
C LEU A 46 16.19 4.44 9.85
N ILE A 47 14.97 4.92 9.62
CA ILE A 47 14.55 5.33 8.29
C ILE A 47 15.42 6.52 7.87
N PRO A 48 15.97 6.55 6.64
CA PRO A 48 16.68 7.72 6.13
C PRO A 48 15.79 8.96 6.16
N GLU A 49 16.39 10.15 6.03
CA GLU A 49 15.68 11.44 6.04
C GLU A 49 14.59 11.46 4.96
N THR A 50 13.37 11.14 5.39
CA THR A 50 12.19 11.03 4.54
C THR A 50 11.10 11.89 5.16
N GLU A 51 10.36 12.58 4.30
CA GLU A 51 9.18 13.33 4.71
C GLU A 51 7.99 12.39 4.88
N VAL A 52 7.30 12.52 6.02
CA VAL A 52 6.08 11.77 6.32
C VAL A 52 4.94 12.74 6.55
N VAL A 53 3.73 12.30 6.22
CA VAL A 53 2.51 13.07 6.47
C VAL A 53 2.35 13.28 7.97
N ASN A 54 2.17 14.53 8.37
CA ASN A 54 2.03 14.92 9.77
C ASN A 54 0.81 14.22 10.41
N PRO A 55 1.00 13.47 11.52
CA PRO A 55 -0.08 12.82 12.25
C PRO A 55 -1.20 13.77 12.68
N GLN A 56 -0.86 14.97 13.14
CA GLN A 56 -1.83 16.01 13.53
C GLN A 56 -2.66 16.47 12.33
N TRP A 57 -2.00 16.65 11.18
CA TRP A 57 -2.71 16.98 9.94
C TRP A 57 -3.67 15.85 9.52
N ARG A 58 -3.25 14.59 9.64
CA ARG A 58 -4.08 13.42 9.34
C ARG A 58 -5.29 13.33 10.27
N GLN A 59 -5.12 13.63 11.55
CA GLN A 59 -6.22 13.69 12.52
C GLN A 59 -7.23 14.78 12.15
N LEU A 60 -6.76 15.99 11.84
CA LEU A 60 -7.63 17.10 11.40
C LEU A 60 -8.38 16.75 10.11
N ASP A 61 -7.71 16.15 9.13
CA ASP A 61 -8.36 15.72 7.88
C ASP A 61 -9.43 14.64 8.13
N SER A 62 -9.17 13.70 9.04
CA SER A 62 -10.16 12.68 9.45
C SER A 62 -11.38 13.31 10.12
N GLN A 63 -11.19 14.26 11.03
CA GLN A 63 -12.28 14.99 11.68
C GLN A 63 -13.12 15.78 10.67
N ILE A 64 -12.47 16.50 9.75
CA ILE A 64 -13.16 17.23 8.67
C ILE A 64 -14.03 16.28 7.84
N ARG A 65 -13.49 15.12 7.43
CA ARG A 65 -14.26 14.12 6.65
C ARG A 65 -15.44 13.58 7.43
N SER A 66 -15.26 13.29 8.72
CA SER A 66 -16.32 12.78 9.59
C SER A 66 -17.47 13.80 9.72
N ARG A 67 -17.13 15.07 10.03
CA ARG A 67 -18.11 16.16 10.16
C ARG A 67 -18.77 16.52 8.83
N ALA A 68 -18.03 16.53 7.73
CA ALA A 68 -18.60 16.73 6.40
C ALA A 68 -19.60 15.62 6.03
N GLY A 69 -19.30 14.37 6.40
CA GLY A 69 -20.24 13.25 6.23
C GLY A 69 -21.51 13.40 7.07
N GLN A 70 -21.40 13.92 8.31
CA GLN A 70 -22.56 14.24 9.15
C GLN A 70 -23.41 15.35 8.52
N CYS A 71 -22.79 16.47 8.12
CA CYS A 71 -23.46 17.58 7.47
C CYS A 71 -24.15 17.15 6.16
N TYR A 72 -23.52 16.29 5.36
CA TYR A 72 -24.13 15.74 4.14
C TYR A 72 -25.41 14.94 4.43
N ARG A 73 -25.41 14.11 5.49
CA ARG A 73 -26.60 13.36 5.90
C ARG A 73 -27.74 14.28 6.34
N LEU A 74 -27.46 15.26 7.19
CA LEU A 74 -28.46 16.23 7.65
C LEU A 74 -29.02 17.07 6.50
N ARG A 75 -28.18 17.48 5.53
CA ARG A 75 -28.65 18.18 4.32
C ARG A 75 -29.55 17.28 3.45
N ALA A 76 -29.26 15.99 3.37
CA ALA A 76 -30.11 15.04 2.66
C ALA A 76 -31.46 14.86 3.38
N GLU A 77 -31.47 14.78 4.71
CA GLU A 77 -32.71 14.72 5.52
C GLU A 77 -33.53 16.01 5.36
N PHE A 78 -32.87 17.17 5.38
CA PHE A 78 -33.50 18.46 5.13
C PHE A 78 -34.11 18.54 3.72
N GLY A 79 -33.42 18.05 2.69
CA GLY A 79 -33.93 17.99 1.32
C GLY A 79 -35.05 16.97 1.12
N ALA A 80 -35.11 15.91 1.93
CA ALA A 80 -36.16 14.89 1.90
C ALA A 80 -37.45 15.34 2.61
N LEU A 81 -37.38 16.34 3.49
CA LEU A 81 -38.53 16.95 4.15
C LEU A 81 -39.33 17.80 3.14
N ALA A 82 -40.18 17.16 2.33
CA ALA A 82 -41.16 17.84 1.50
C ALA A 82 -42.48 18.08 2.27
N LEU A 83 -43.06 19.27 2.12
CA LEU A 83 -44.37 19.59 2.69
C LEU A 83 -45.47 18.88 1.85
N SER A 84 -46.32 18.08 2.48
CA SER A 84 -47.51 17.51 1.82
C SER A 84 -48.63 18.54 1.77
N GLU A 85 -49.34 18.65 0.63
CA GLU A 85 -50.50 19.53 0.49
C GLU A 85 -51.64 19.07 1.42
N GLY A 86 -52.22 20.00 2.21
CA GLY A 86 -53.41 19.75 3.03
C GLY A 86 -53.21 19.52 4.54
N LEU A 87 -52.12 20.01 5.13
CA LEU A 87 -51.83 19.84 6.57
C LEU A 87 -52.58 20.84 7.48
N SER A 88 -52.87 20.40 8.71
CA SER A 88 -53.49 21.22 9.77
C SER A 88 -52.49 22.23 10.37
N GLU A 89 -52.94 23.40 10.84
CA GLU A 89 -52.07 24.42 11.48
C GLU A 89 -51.03 23.89 12.50
N PRO A 90 -51.35 22.97 13.44
CA PRO A 90 -50.36 22.41 14.36
C PRO A 90 -49.30 21.55 13.66
N GLU A 91 -49.65 20.85 12.58
CA GLU A 91 -48.72 20.01 11.82
C GLU A 91 -47.70 20.88 11.07
N VAL A 92 -48.15 22.01 10.51
CA VAL A 92 -47.29 23.01 9.88
C VAL A 92 -46.28 23.58 10.88
N ARG A 93 -46.71 23.97 12.09
CA ARG A 93 -45.81 24.51 13.12
C ARG A 93 -44.75 23.49 13.56
N SER A 94 -45.13 22.23 13.72
CA SER A 94 -44.17 21.17 14.08
C SER A 94 -43.15 20.90 12.98
N TYR A 95 -43.56 21.00 11.72
CA TYR A 95 -42.67 20.90 10.56
C TYR A 95 -41.67 22.07 10.51
N GLU A 96 -42.14 23.31 10.70
CA GLU A 96 -41.29 24.50 10.75
C GLU A 96 -40.25 24.42 11.88
N GLN A 97 -40.64 23.94 13.06
CA GLN A 97 -39.71 23.73 14.19
C GLN A 97 -38.64 22.70 13.85
N ARG A 98 -39.00 21.58 13.21
CA ARG A 98 -38.05 20.54 12.81
C ARG A 98 -37.09 21.02 11.73
N GLN A 99 -37.57 21.80 10.76
CA GLN A 99 -36.71 22.43 9.76
C GLN A 99 -35.73 23.41 10.39
N GLY A 100 -36.19 24.24 11.34
CA GLY A 100 -35.34 25.16 12.08
C GLY A 100 -34.23 24.43 12.84
N GLN A 101 -34.56 23.36 13.56
CA GLN A 101 -33.57 22.54 14.28
C GLN A 101 -32.51 21.94 13.34
N LEU A 102 -32.93 21.34 12.22
CA LEU A 102 -32.00 20.78 11.24
C LEU A 102 -31.11 21.86 10.61
N GLN A 103 -31.66 23.04 10.34
CA GLN A 103 -30.90 24.16 9.79
C GLN A 103 -29.86 24.70 10.80
N GLU A 104 -30.22 24.79 12.08
CA GLU A 104 -29.29 25.16 13.16
C GLU A 104 -28.15 24.14 13.30
N GLU A 105 -28.45 22.84 13.29
CA GLU A 105 -27.44 21.78 13.37
C GLU A 105 -26.48 21.80 12.16
N ILE A 106 -27.01 22.02 10.95
CA ILE A 106 -26.20 22.16 9.74
C ILE A 106 -25.25 23.36 9.86
N GLN A 107 -25.75 24.53 10.30
CA GLN A 107 -24.94 25.72 10.48
C GLN A 107 -23.85 25.52 11.53
N GLN A 108 -24.15 24.87 12.65
CA GLN A 108 -23.17 24.55 13.68
C GLN A 108 -22.04 23.66 13.13
N LEU A 109 -22.38 22.60 12.40
CA LEU A 109 -21.39 21.70 11.79
C LEU A 109 -20.55 22.40 10.71
N GLU A 110 -21.12 23.31 9.94
CA GLU A 110 -20.38 24.11 8.95
C GLU A 110 -19.32 24.99 9.62
N VAL A 111 -19.69 25.68 10.70
CA VAL A 111 -18.76 26.48 11.50
C VAL A 111 -17.64 25.61 12.08
N GLU A 112 -17.97 24.44 12.63
CA GLU A 112 -16.97 23.47 13.12
C GLU A 112 -16.00 23.04 12.00
N ILE A 113 -16.53 22.69 10.83
CA ILE A 113 -15.73 22.27 9.67
C ILE A 113 -14.79 23.39 9.23
N ASP A 114 -15.26 24.63 9.18
CA ASP A 114 -14.43 25.76 8.75
C ASP A 114 -13.35 26.10 9.77
N ASN A 115 -13.64 26.00 11.07
CA ASN A 115 -12.63 26.10 12.13
C ASN A 115 -11.55 25.01 11.99
N LEU A 116 -11.95 23.76 11.74
CA LEU A 116 -11.01 22.66 11.51
C LEU A 116 -10.18 22.85 10.23
N LYS A 117 -10.76 23.40 9.16
CA LYS A 117 -10.02 23.75 7.94
C LYS A 117 -8.98 24.85 8.20
N GLN A 118 -9.31 25.85 9.02
CA GLN A 118 -8.36 26.90 9.40
C GLN A 118 -7.19 26.32 10.19
N GLN A 119 -7.46 25.45 11.17
CA GLN A 119 -6.42 24.73 11.92
C GLN A 119 -5.56 23.88 10.98
N ARG A 120 -6.17 23.13 10.05
CA ARG A 120 -5.44 22.32 9.06
C ARG A 120 -4.53 23.15 8.16
N LYS A 121 -4.91 24.38 7.79
CA LYS A 121 -4.07 25.29 6.99
C LYS A 121 -2.83 25.77 7.75
N GLN A 122 -2.92 25.89 9.07
CA GLN A 122 -1.81 26.29 9.93
C GLN A 122 -0.83 25.12 10.18
N THR A 123 -1.31 23.88 10.10
CA THR A 123 -0.49 22.67 10.27
C THR A 123 0.21 22.28 8.97
N ALA A 124 1.53 22.05 9.03
CA ALA A 124 2.28 21.53 7.89
C ALA A 124 1.81 20.13 7.47
N HIS A 125 1.67 19.90 6.16
CA HIS A 125 1.23 18.61 5.61
C HIS A 125 2.30 17.52 5.74
N HIS A 126 3.56 17.87 5.48
CA HIS A 126 4.70 16.97 5.59
C HIS A 126 5.69 17.48 6.64
N ILE A 127 6.24 16.56 7.42
CA ILE A 127 7.27 16.83 8.41
C ILE A 127 8.36 15.75 8.33
N PRO A 128 9.62 16.07 8.63
CA PRO A 128 10.69 15.08 8.66
C PRO A 128 10.43 14.07 9.79
N ILE A 129 10.73 12.79 9.56
CA ILE A 129 10.57 11.73 10.56
C ILE A 129 11.28 12.07 11.88
N GLN A 130 12.41 12.77 11.82
CA GLN A 130 13.17 13.18 13.01
C GLN A 130 12.39 14.15 13.91
N SER A 131 11.46 14.95 13.36
CA SER A 131 10.63 15.87 14.15
C SER A 131 9.42 15.19 14.80
N LEU A 132 9.14 13.92 14.50
CA LEU A 132 8.04 13.19 15.12
C LEU A 132 8.34 12.90 16.61
N PRO A 133 7.31 12.88 17.47
CA PRO A 133 7.41 12.38 18.84
C PRO A 133 8.00 10.97 18.88
N GLN A 134 8.76 10.64 19.92
CA GLN A 134 9.47 9.35 20.00
C GLN A 134 8.54 8.12 19.92
N GLU A 135 7.30 8.25 20.40
CA GLU A 135 6.26 7.22 20.34
C GLU A 135 5.75 6.96 18.91
N GLU A 136 5.80 7.97 18.04
CA GLU A 136 5.33 7.90 16.65
C GLU A 136 6.49 7.75 15.64
N ARG A 137 7.73 7.60 16.12
CA ARG A 137 8.88 7.35 15.25
C ARG A 137 8.91 5.90 14.81
N PHE A 138 8.87 5.68 13.51
CA PHE A 138 8.95 4.35 12.92
C PHE A 138 10.39 3.98 12.58
N THR A 139 10.69 2.68 12.66
CA THR A 139 11.95 2.09 12.20
C THR A 139 11.70 1.21 10.99
N CYS A 140 12.61 1.21 10.02
CA CYS A 140 12.56 0.28 8.89
C CYS A 140 13.03 -1.11 9.34
N LEU A 141 12.59 -2.17 8.65
CA LEU A 141 13.27 -3.46 8.74
C LEU A 141 14.63 -3.35 8.05
N ARG A 142 15.65 -4.02 8.58
CA ARG A 142 16.96 -4.08 7.92
C ARG A 142 16.84 -4.77 6.57
N THR A 143 17.42 -4.14 5.56
CA THR A 143 17.33 -4.61 4.17
C THR A 143 18.64 -5.10 3.59
N GLU A 144 19.78 -4.80 4.23
CA GLU A 144 21.12 -5.09 3.70
C GLU A 144 21.32 -6.56 3.35
N ARG A 145 21.04 -7.47 4.29
CA ARG A 145 21.19 -8.92 4.06
C ARG A 145 20.21 -9.43 3.01
N LYS A 146 18.99 -8.89 2.99
CA LYS A 146 17.98 -9.25 1.99
C LYS A 146 18.47 -8.87 0.59
N HIS A 147 18.92 -7.64 0.40
CA HIS A 147 19.46 -7.17 -0.88
C HIS A 147 20.68 -7.97 -1.34
N PHE A 148 21.59 -8.28 -0.43
CA PHE A 148 22.75 -9.09 -0.74
C PHE A 148 22.36 -10.51 -1.22
N LEU A 149 21.49 -11.19 -0.47
CA LEU A 149 21.06 -12.54 -0.83
C LEU A 149 20.19 -12.57 -2.09
N ASP A 150 19.29 -11.61 -2.26
CA ASP A 150 18.45 -11.53 -3.47
C ASP A 150 19.29 -11.21 -4.72
N THR A 151 20.40 -10.47 -4.58
CA THR A 151 21.36 -10.27 -5.68
C THR A 151 22.04 -11.57 -6.08
N ILE A 152 22.46 -12.39 -5.11
CA ILE A 152 23.07 -13.70 -5.38
C ILE A 152 22.06 -14.63 -6.07
N LYS A 153 20.81 -14.68 -5.58
CA LYS A 153 19.74 -15.48 -6.19
C LYS A 153 19.46 -15.03 -7.62
N MET A 154 19.43 -13.73 -7.89
CA MET A 154 19.27 -13.18 -9.24
C MET A 154 20.41 -13.64 -10.17
N ILE A 155 21.67 -13.62 -9.72
CA ILE A 155 22.80 -14.10 -10.51
C ILE A 155 22.68 -15.61 -10.77
N ALA A 156 22.36 -16.39 -9.73
CA ALA A 156 22.17 -17.83 -9.85
C ALA A 156 21.06 -18.18 -10.84
N TYR A 157 19.89 -17.53 -10.75
CA TYR A 157 18.78 -17.71 -11.69
C TYR A 157 19.18 -17.41 -13.14
N ARG A 158 19.94 -16.33 -13.38
CA ARG A 158 20.41 -15.99 -14.73
C ARG A 158 21.39 -17.02 -15.26
N ALA A 159 22.37 -17.42 -14.46
CA ALA A 159 23.34 -18.46 -14.82
C ALA A 159 22.64 -19.79 -15.13
N GLU A 160 21.67 -20.17 -14.30
CA GLU A 160 20.83 -21.34 -14.47
C GLU A 160 20.03 -21.29 -15.78
N THR A 161 19.41 -20.15 -16.07
CA THR A 161 18.63 -19.95 -17.30
C THR A 161 19.53 -20.02 -18.54
N SER A 162 20.71 -19.38 -18.51
CA SER A 162 21.70 -19.46 -19.60
C SER A 162 22.18 -20.89 -19.83
N LEU A 163 22.47 -21.63 -18.75
CA LEU A 163 22.91 -23.02 -18.85
C LEU A 163 21.82 -23.93 -19.43
N VAL A 164 20.54 -23.73 -19.07
CA VAL A 164 19.44 -24.47 -19.68
C VAL A 164 19.32 -24.17 -21.17
N SER A 165 19.53 -22.94 -21.60
CA SER A 165 19.54 -22.62 -23.04
C SER A 165 20.62 -23.40 -23.79
N LEU A 166 21.83 -23.54 -23.23
CA LEU A 166 22.91 -24.35 -23.82
C LEU A 166 22.60 -25.85 -23.78
N LEU A 167 22.09 -26.36 -22.66
CA LEU A 167 21.80 -27.79 -22.50
C LEU A 167 20.61 -28.27 -23.33
N ARG A 168 19.67 -27.38 -23.69
CA ARG A 168 18.53 -27.71 -24.56
C ARG A 168 18.96 -28.25 -25.92
N GLU A 169 20.09 -27.80 -26.45
CA GLU A 169 20.63 -28.27 -27.73
C GLU A 169 21.12 -29.73 -27.65
N HIS A 170 21.50 -30.18 -26.46
CA HIS A 170 22.07 -31.51 -26.21
C HIS A 170 21.11 -32.48 -25.50
N LEU A 171 19.93 -32.02 -25.06
CA LEU A 171 18.94 -32.84 -24.38
C LEU A 171 17.72 -33.04 -25.28
N ALA A 172 17.44 -34.30 -25.64
CA ALA A 172 16.33 -34.68 -26.52
C ALA A 172 14.93 -34.28 -26.00
N ARG A 173 14.79 -33.91 -24.72
CA ARG A 173 13.54 -33.47 -24.09
C ARG A 173 13.76 -32.20 -23.28
N SER A 174 13.08 -31.12 -23.66
CA SER A 174 13.13 -29.81 -22.99
C SER A 174 12.66 -29.82 -21.52
N HIS A 175 11.79 -30.76 -21.16
CA HIS A 175 11.26 -30.91 -19.80
C HIS A 175 12.29 -31.49 -18.80
N ASP A 176 13.20 -32.36 -19.26
CA ASP A 176 14.25 -32.94 -18.40
C ASP A 176 15.32 -31.92 -18.04
N ALA A 177 15.57 -30.95 -18.92
CA ALA A 177 16.46 -29.81 -18.64
C ALA A 177 15.90 -28.93 -17.50
N MET A 178 14.59 -28.71 -17.47
CA MET A 178 13.90 -27.93 -16.43
C MET A 178 13.83 -28.65 -15.08
N ARG A 179 13.80 -30.00 -15.08
CA ARG A 179 13.82 -30.78 -13.83
C ARG A 179 15.22 -30.84 -13.23
N ARG A 180 16.25 -31.16 -14.03
CA ARG A 180 17.65 -31.13 -13.57
C ARG A 180 18.09 -29.75 -13.08
N ARG A 181 17.50 -28.69 -13.63
CA ARG A 181 17.67 -27.30 -13.20
C ARG A 181 17.36 -27.11 -11.71
N SER A 182 16.15 -27.47 -11.26
CA SER A 182 15.75 -27.36 -9.85
C SER A 182 16.60 -28.21 -8.90
N ASP A 183 17.12 -29.34 -9.38
CA ASP A 183 17.91 -30.27 -8.56
C ASP A 183 19.34 -29.78 -8.35
N MET A 184 19.97 -29.17 -9.36
CA MET A 184 21.35 -28.69 -9.30
C MET A 184 21.53 -27.50 -8.35
N PHE A 185 20.52 -26.63 -8.24
CA PHE A 185 20.55 -25.46 -7.36
C PHE A 185 19.75 -25.63 -6.06
N ALA A 186 19.29 -26.86 -5.77
CA ALA A 186 18.64 -27.18 -4.49
C ALA A 186 19.52 -26.84 -3.27
N VAL A 187 20.85 -26.80 -3.44
CA VAL A 187 21.83 -26.38 -2.42
C VAL A 187 21.65 -24.92 -1.98
N PHE A 188 21.15 -24.06 -2.88
CA PHE A 188 20.90 -22.64 -2.61
C PHE A 188 19.50 -22.37 -2.05
N LYS A 189 18.63 -23.37 -1.99
CA LYS A 189 17.33 -23.20 -1.32
C LYS A 189 17.61 -22.89 0.15
N PRO A 190 17.07 -21.79 0.69
CA PRO A 190 17.32 -21.42 2.08
C PRO A 190 16.78 -22.54 2.97
N SER A 191 17.68 -23.36 3.52
CA SER A 191 17.39 -24.23 4.65
C SER A 191 17.33 -23.32 5.86
N VAL A 192 16.15 -22.77 6.11
CA VAL A 192 15.88 -22.12 7.38
C VAL A 192 16.00 -23.20 8.44
N ARG A 193 17.13 -23.26 9.14
CA ARG A 193 17.13 -23.77 10.51
C ARG A 193 16.18 -22.86 11.26
N THR A 194 14.96 -23.33 11.50
CA THR A 194 14.11 -22.75 12.54
C THR A 194 14.91 -22.88 13.83
N GLY A 195 15.60 -21.82 14.24
CA GLY A 195 16.14 -21.74 15.60
C GLY A 195 14.99 -21.91 16.60
N PRO A 196 15.24 -22.42 17.81
CA PRO A 196 14.20 -22.60 18.80
C PRO A 196 13.48 -21.27 19.00
N THR A 197 12.15 -21.32 18.89
CA THR A 197 11.22 -20.25 19.21
C THR A 197 11.61 -19.66 20.56
N CYS A 198 12.13 -18.44 20.56
CA CYS A 198 12.32 -17.69 21.79
C CYS A 198 10.93 -17.20 22.22
N GLU A 199 10.18 -18.07 22.89
CA GLU A 199 9.10 -17.64 23.77
C GLU A 199 9.73 -16.81 24.89
N ARG A 200 9.76 -15.49 24.70
CA ARG A 200 9.89 -14.55 25.81
C ARG A 200 8.58 -13.80 25.93
N SER A 201 7.76 -14.35 26.83
CA SER A 201 6.95 -13.66 27.82
C SER A 201 6.89 -12.13 27.65
N PHE A 202 5.79 -11.64 27.08
CA PHE A 202 5.28 -10.33 27.43
C PHE A 202 4.54 -10.48 28.76
N GLN A 203 5.21 -10.08 29.85
CA GLN A 203 4.55 -9.52 31.03
C GLN A 203 4.73 -8.01 30.95
#